data_AF-A0A7X6D368-F1
#
_entry.id   AF-A0A7X6D368-F1
#
_cell.length_a   1.000
_cell.length_b   1.000
_cell.length_c   1.000
_cell.angle_alpha   90.00
_cell.angle_beta   90.00
_cell.angle_gamma   90.00
#
_symmetry.space_group_name_H-M   'P 1'
#
loop_
_entity.id
_entity.type
_entity.pdbx_description
1 polymer ?
#
loop_
_entity_poly.entity_id
_entity_poly.type
_entity_poly.pdbx_seq_one_letter_code
_entity_poly.pdbx_strand_id
1 'polypeptide(L)'
;MKREHATLLIGEMLDRLEEQQWPVGLVTEVHLFGSYLRGALDVGDIDVVVQHITDTEWLRHVLSAMTSGSDGYVLLRQALRGRRRGFSFQFQQRDSLEAEGFELLLLWRAGEPVSLARERLAALVPDADAGPVERDFVLPAYEQLASSLPRPVRIDLHRLCTEERAHVTAIPLPSEEPRSVTATEHLKRRWIGHSPLRGAAAAALAHLENTGRPLGRTIVHGKPLAPGTSDSEQSCFIDLRWHYWSRMQRYFDDGQSWFEVLPATPRQPLHALLITPRSGRG
;
A
#
# COMPACT_ATOMS: atom_id res chain seq x y z
N MET A 1 -2.12 -8.02 14.42
CA MET A 1 -3.47 -7.91 15.00
C MET A 1 -3.87 -9.27 15.55
N LYS A 2 -4.54 -9.33 16.72
CA LYS A 2 -5.00 -10.62 17.28
C LYS A 2 -6.19 -11.17 16.48
N ARG A 3 -6.28 -12.50 16.32
CA ARG A 3 -7.32 -13.18 15.53
C ARG A 3 -8.73 -12.81 15.97
N GLU A 4 -8.98 -12.68 17.27
CA GLU A 4 -10.30 -12.32 17.82
C GLU A 4 -10.73 -10.93 17.33
N HIS A 5 -9.77 -10.00 17.28
CA HIS A 5 -10.03 -8.67 16.74
C HIS A 5 -10.26 -8.72 15.23
N ALA A 6 -9.50 -9.56 14.50
CA ALA A 6 -9.72 -9.77 13.07
C ALA A 6 -11.12 -10.32 12.77
N THR A 7 -11.59 -11.32 13.53
CA THR A 7 -12.95 -11.86 13.43
C THR A 7 -14.01 -10.80 13.66
N LEU A 8 -13.81 -9.92 14.65
CA LEU A 8 -14.72 -8.79 14.90
C LEU A 8 -14.79 -7.84 13.71
N LEU A 9 -13.64 -7.49 13.11
CA LEU A 9 -13.59 -6.62 11.94
C LEU A 9 -14.29 -7.24 10.72
N ILE A 10 -14.16 -8.56 10.51
CA ILE A 10 -14.89 -9.28 9.45
C ILE A 10 -16.40 -9.24 9.74
N GLY A 11 -16.81 -9.44 11.00
CA GLY A 11 -18.20 -9.30 11.43
C GLY A 11 -18.78 -7.93 11.10
N GLU A 12 -18.05 -6.85 11.41
CA GLU A 12 -18.46 -5.49 11.07
C GLU A 12 -18.55 -5.27 9.54
N MET A 13 -17.68 -5.92 8.74
CA MET A 13 -17.76 -5.86 7.27
C MET A 13 -19.00 -6.59 6.75
N LEU A 14 -19.36 -7.73 7.35
CA LEU A 14 -20.58 -8.47 7.02
C LEU A 14 -21.85 -7.64 7.32
N ASP A 15 -21.87 -6.89 8.42
CA ASP A 15 -22.98 -5.96 8.73
C ASP A 15 -23.20 -4.96 7.58
N ARG A 16 -22.11 -4.39 7.04
CA ARG A 16 -22.17 -3.41 5.95
C ARG A 16 -22.59 -4.04 4.62
N LEU A 17 -22.18 -5.28 4.38
CA LEU A 17 -22.62 -6.06 3.21
C LEU A 17 -24.12 -6.36 3.27
N GLU A 18 -24.68 -6.58 4.47
CA GLU A 18 -26.11 -6.77 4.67
C GLU A 18 -26.93 -5.50 4.39
N GLU A 19 -26.41 -4.32 4.76
CA GLU A 19 -27.05 -3.04 4.47
C GLU A 19 -27.18 -2.74 2.96
N GLN A 20 -26.31 -3.32 2.13
CA GLN A 20 -26.28 -3.17 0.66
C GLN A 20 -26.32 -1.72 0.15
N GLN A 21 -25.89 -0.75 0.97
CA GLN A 21 -25.82 0.65 0.56
C GLN A 21 -24.75 0.83 -0.52
N TRP A 22 -24.97 1.76 -1.44
CA TRP A 22 -23.96 2.09 -2.44
C TRP A 22 -22.69 2.68 -1.76
N PRO A 23 -21.46 2.26 -2.13
CA PRO A 23 -21.12 1.34 -3.23
C PRO A 23 -21.05 -0.14 -2.84
N VAL A 24 -21.27 -0.50 -1.56
CA VAL A 24 -21.22 -1.90 -1.07
C VAL A 24 -22.26 -2.78 -1.76
N GLY A 25 -23.43 -2.24 -2.11
CA GLY A 25 -24.45 -2.96 -2.89
C GLY A 25 -24.00 -3.42 -4.29
N LEU A 26 -22.83 -2.96 -4.78
CA LEU A 26 -22.23 -3.47 -6.01
C LEU A 26 -21.45 -4.77 -5.80
N VAL A 27 -21.10 -5.12 -4.55
CA VAL A 27 -20.29 -6.30 -4.24
C VAL A 27 -21.09 -7.56 -4.49
N THR A 28 -20.52 -8.48 -5.26
CA THR A 28 -21.14 -9.76 -5.61
C THR A 28 -20.59 -10.90 -4.77
N GLU A 29 -19.30 -10.89 -4.46
CA GLU A 29 -18.64 -11.93 -3.66
C GLU A 29 -17.51 -11.35 -2.82
N VAL A 30 -17.31 -11.92 -1.63
CA VAL A 30 -16.17 -11.66 -0.77
C VAL A 30 -15.53 -12.99 -0.39
N HIS A 31 -14.22 -13.09 -0.63
CA HIS A 31 -13.42 -14.25 -0.26
C HIS A 31 -12.36 -13.87 0.77
N LEU A 32 -12.10 -14.76 1.71
CA LEU A 32 -10.97 -14.67 2.64
C LEU A 32 -9.79 -15.48 2.09
N PHE A 33 -8.58 -15.01 2.35
CA PHE A 33 -7.36 -15.77 2.10
C PHE A 33 -6.25 -15.38 3.08
N GLY A 34 -5.05 -15.94 2.87
CA GLY A 34 -3.87 -15.58 3.63
C GLY A 34 -3.91 -16.07 5.09
N SER A 35 -3.19 -15.36 5.96
CA SER A 35 -2.91 -15.82 7.32
C SER A 35 -4.15 -16.07 8.17
N TYR A 36 -5.21 -15.25 8.01
CA TYR A 36 -6.46 -15.44 8.76
C TYR A 36 -7.16 -16.74 8.37
N LEU A 37 -7.26 -17.04 7.07
CA LEU A 37 -7.91 -18.26 6.59
C LEU A 37 -7.22 -19.51 7.13
N ARG A 38 -5.88 -19.53 7.15
CA ARG A 38 -5.09 -20.66 7.66
C ARG A 38 -5.15 -20.88 9.17
N GLY A 39 -5.81 -19.99 9.92
CA GLY A 39 -5.99 -20.16 11.36
C GLY A 39 -5.04 -19.35 12.26
N ALA A 40 -4.14 -18.51 11.71
CA ALA A 40 -3.13 -17.80 12.50
C ALA A 40 -3.73 -17.00 13.68
N LEU A 41 -3.08 -17.09 14.85
CA LEU A 41 -3.46 -16.37 16.07
C LEU A 41 -3.07 -14.89 16.03
N ASP A 42 -1.96 -14.58 15.36
CA ASP A 42 -1.48 -13.23 15.08
C ASP A 42 -1.55 -12.96 13.57
N VAL A 43 -2.55 -12.17 13.18
CA VAL A 43 -2.90 -11.83 11.80
C VAL A 43 -2.26 -10.49 11.45
N GLY A 44 -1.65 -10.37 10.27
CA GLY A 44 -1.15 -9.08 9.78
C GLY A 44 -2.30 -8.12 9.45
N ASP A 45 -2.65 -8.07 8.17
CA ASP A 45 -3.92 -7.57 7.69
C ASP A 45 -4.84 -8.76 7.33
N ILE A 46 -6.15 -8.52 7.30
CA ILE A 46 -7.14 -9.48 6.81
C ILE A 46 -7.16 -9.36 5.30
N ASP A 47 -6.59 -10.37 4.64
CA ASP A 47 -6.52 -10.45 3.19
C ASP A 47 -7.87 -10.90 2.63
N VAL A 48 -8.49 -10.03 1.82
CA VAL A 48 -9.81 -10.26 1.24
C VAL A 48 -9.83 -9.95 -0.25
N VAL A 49 -10.52 -10.80 -1.01
CA VAL A 49 -10.81 -10.57 -2.42
C VAL A 49 -12.26 -10.17 -2.55
N VAL A 50 -12.51 -9.08 -3.27
CA VAL A 50 -13.84 -8.53 -3.49
C VAL A 50 -14.14 -8.53 -4.98
N GLN A 51 -15.21 -9.24 -5.36
CA GLN A 51 -15.81 -9.20 -6.68
C GLN A 51 -17.00 -8.24 -6.63
N HIS A 52 -17.19 -7.44 -7.67
CA HIS A 52 -18.29 -6.48 -7.74
C HIS A 52 -18.77 -6.30 -9.18
N ILE A 53 -20.01 -5.83 -9.36
CA ILE A 53 -20.47 -5.33 -10.66
C ILE A 53 -20.00 -3.89 -10.88
N THR A 54 -20.02 -3.45 -12.15
CA THR A 54 -19.73 -2.05 -12.52
C THR A 54 -21.01 -1.42 -13.04
N ASP A 55 -21.56 -0.46 -12.29
CA ASP A 55 -22.62 0.41 -12.77
C ASP A 55 -22.05 1.72 -13.34
N THR A 56 -22.94 2.55 -13.90
CA THR A 56 -22.56 3.83 -14.51
C THR A 56 -21.95 4.81 -13.48
N GLU A 57 -22.42 4.77 -12.23
CA GLU A 57 -21.94 5.67 -11.18
C GLU A 57 -20.53 5.28 -10.73
N TRP A 58 -20.28 3.99 -10.52
CA TRP A 58 -18.97 3.42 -10.22
C TRP A 58 -17.97 3.70 -11.33
N LEU A 59 -18.36 3.47 -12.59
CA LEU A 59 -17.49 3.76 -13.74
C LEU A 59 -17.09 5.25 -13.76
N ARG A 60 -18.03 6.17 -13.53
CA ARG A 60 -17.75 7.60 -13.44
C ARG A 60 -16.78 7.93 -12.30
N HIS A 61 -16.97 7.31 -11.14
CA HIS A 61 -16.09 7.48 -9.98
C HIS A 61 -14.65 7.03 -10.31
N VAL A 62 -14.49 5.82 -10.83
CA VAL A 62 -13.18 5.25 -11.17
C VAL A 62 -12.48 6.07 -12.25
N LEU A 63 -13.20 6.49 -13.30
CA LEU A 63 -12.64 7.36 -14.35
C LEU A 63 -12.16 8.71 -13.77
N SER A 64 -12.94 9.34 -12.89
CA SER A 64 -12.56 10.59 -12.22
C SER A 64 -11.36 10.40 -11.29
N ALA A 65 -11.29 9.28 -10.58
CA ALA A 65 -10.15 8.95 -9.74
C ALA A 65 -8.87 8.76 -10.58
N MET A 66 -8.97 8.05 -11.71
CA MET A 66 -7.84 7.86 -12.62
C MET A 66 -7.34 9.18 -13.22
N THR A 67 -8.22 10.09 -13.65
CA THR A 67 -7.80 11.39 -14.21
C THR A 67 -7.16 12.31 -13.17
N SER A 68 -7.58 12.21 -11.90
CA SER A 68 -6.93 12.89 -10.77
C SER A 68 -5.69 12.14 -10.25
N GLY A 69 -5.42 10.95 -10.78
CA GLY A 69 -4.37 10.03 -10.37
C GLY A 69 -4.47 9.61 -8.90
N SER A 70 -5.71 9.43 -8.43
CA SER A 70 -6.06 8.86 -7.13
C SER A 70 -6.50 7.39 -7.29
N ASP A 71 -6.46 6.62 -6.20
CA ASP A 71 -6.90 5.23 -6.19
C ASP A 71 -8.44 5.14 -6.31
N GLY A 72 -8.91 4.61 -7.44
CA GLY A 72 -10.34 4.49 -7.77
C GLY A 72 -11.13 3.52 -6.89
N TYR A 73 -10.45 2.71 -6.07
CA TYR A 73 -11.09 1.80 -5.13
C TYR A 73 -11.18 2.35 -3.70
N VAL A 74 -10.69 3.57 -3.44
CA VAL A 74 -10.71 4.16 -2.08
C VAL A 74 -12.13 4.22 -1.52
N LEU A 75 -13.11 4.58 -2.34
CA LEU A 75 -14.50 4.71 -1.91
C LEU A 75 -15.10 3.37 -1.44
N LEU A 76 -14.99 2.32 -2.27
CA LEU A 76 -15.48 0.99 -1.91
C LEU A 76 -14.71 0.39 -0.72
N ARG A 77 -13.38 0.59 -0.69
CA ARG A 77 -12.54 0.15 0.44
C ARG A 77 -12.98 0.79 1.75
N GLN A 78 -13.27 2.09 1.75
CA GLN A 78 -13.77 2.81 2.92
C GLN A 78 -15.17 2.35 3.32
N ALA A 79 -16.05 2.11 2.35
CA ALA A 79 -17.39 1.63 2.61
C ALA A 79 -17.39 0.23 3.27
N LEU A 80 -16.51 -0.68 2.84
CA LEU A 80 -16.40 -2.03 3.39
C LEU A 80 -15.76 -2.07 4.80
N ARG A 81 -14.65 -1.36 5.01
CA ARG A 81 -13.92 -1.39 6.30
C ARG A 81 -14.39 -0.32 7.30
N GLY A 82 -15.23 0.61 6.87
CA GLY A 82 -15.56 1.82 7.62
C GLY A 82 -14.31 2.62 8.00
N ARG A 83 -14.24 3.06 9.26
CA ARG A 83 -13.10 3.81 9.82
C ARG A 83 -11.95 2.92 10.30
N ARG A 84 -12.03 1.59 10.13
CA ARG A 84 -11.07 0.63 10.66
C ARG A 84 -9.89 0.43 9.71
N ARG A 85 -8.74 0.07 10.30
CA ARG A 85 -7.57 -0.46 9.59
C ARG A 85 -7.50 -1.96 9.83
N GLY A 86 -6.62 -2.67 9.13
CA GLY A 86 -6.44 -4.11 9.31
C GLY A 86 -7.02 -4.97 8.17
N PHE A 87 -7.35 -4.37 7.03
CA PHE A 87 -7.78 -5.10 5.83
C PHE A 87 -6.85 -4.78 4.66
N SER A 88 -6.55 -5.82 3.88
CA SER A 88 -5.84 -5.80 2.61
C SER A 88 -6.82 -6.28 1.54
N PHE A 89 -7.31 -5.36 0.71
CA PHE A 89 -8.33 -5.64 -0.31
C PHE A 89 -7.69 -5.85 -1.68
N GLN A 90 -8.05 -6.94 -2.35
CA GLN A 90 -7.83 -7.16 -3.78
C GLN A 90 -9.18 -7.11 -4.50
N PHE A 91 -9.35 -6.18 -5.43
CA PHE A 91 -10.60 -6.02 -6.18
C PHE A 91 -10.48 -6.68 -7.54
N GLN A 92 -11.47 -7.49 -7.94
CA GLN A 92 -11.50 -8.17 -9.26
C GLN A 92 -10.31 -9.10 -9.53
N GLN A 93 -9.65 -9.63 -8.50
CA GLN A 93 -8.43 -10.46 -8.64
C GLN A 93 -8.62 -11.93 -8.24
N ARG A 94 -9.85 -12.44 -8.12
CA ARG A 94 -10.10 -13.83 -7.70
C ARG A 94 -9.38 -14.81 -8.61
N ASP A 95 -9.63 -14.73 -9.91
CA ASP A 95 -9.07 -15.66 -10.89
C ASP A 95 -7.52 -15.57 -10.96
N SER A 96 -6.93 -14.38 -10.76
CA SER A 96 -5.46 -14.21 -10.69
C SER A 96 -4.89 -14.92 -9.45
N LEU A 97 -5.52 -14.74 -8.30
CA LEU A 97 -5.06 -15.34 -7.05
C LEU A 97 -5.20 -16.87 -7.05
N GLU A 98 -6.29 -17.39 -7.62
CA GLU A 98 -6.45 -18.83 -7.83
C GLU A 98 -5.38 -19.39 -8.77
N ALA A 99 -5.07 -18.68 -9.87
CA ALA A 99 -3.99 -19.07 -10.78
C ALA A 99 -2.60 -19.04 -10.13
N GLU A 100 -2.40 -18.17 -9.15
CA GLU A 100 -1.19 -18.11 -8.31
C GLU A 100 -1.17 -19.19 -7.21
N GLY A 101 -2.22 -19.99 -7.08
CA GLY A 101 -2.31 -21.10 -6.13
C GLY A 101 -2.81 -20.71 -4.74
N PHE A 102 -3.42 -19.53 -4.57
CA PHE A 102 -4.00 -19.15 -3.28
C PHE A 102 -5.29 -19.93 -3.01
N GLU A 103 -5.38 -20.46 -1.78
CA GLU A 103 -6.64 -20.97 -1.25
C GLU A 103 -7.56 -19.78 -0.93
N LEU A 104 -8.73 -19.75 -1.58
CA LEU A 104 -9.76 -18.75 -1.37
C LEU A 104 -10.99 -19.40 -0.74
N LEU A 105 -11.43 -18.89 0.40
CA LEU A 105 -12.69 -19.27 1.02
C LEU A 105 -13.77 -18.24 0.65
N LEU A 106 -14.82 -18.67 -0.04
CA LEU A 106 -16.02 -17.85 -0.20
C LEU A 106 -16.63 -17.58 1.17
N LEU A 107 -16.58 -16.33 1.63
CA LEU A 107 -17.18 -15.90 2.89
C LEU A 107 -18.63 -15.50 2.65
N TRP A 108 -18.87 -14.60 1.69
CA TRP A 108 -20.17 -13.99 1.44
C TRP A 108 -20.43 -13.86 -0.05
N ARG A 109 -21.69 -14.05 -0.47
CA ARG A 109 -22.16 -13.84 -1.84
C ARG A 109 -23.49 -13.07 -1.82
N ALA A 110 -23.65 -12.16 -2.76
CA ALA A 110 -24.89 -11.41 -2.93
C ALA A 110 -26.08 -12.36 -3.16
N GLY A 111 -27.18 -12.11 -2.46
CA GLY A 111 -28.37 -12.96 -2.46
C GLY A 111 -28.36 -14.08 -1.42
N GLU A 112 -27.23 -14.36 -0.77
CA GLU A 112 -27.19 -15.25 0.39
C GLU A 112 -27.49 -14.47 1.70
N PRO A 113 -28.14 -15.10 2.70
CA PRO A 113 -28.35 -14.47 3.99
C PRO A 113 -27.00 -14.28 4.71
N VAL A 114 -26.82 -13.14 5.40
CA VAL A 114 -25.57 -12.85 6.13
C VAL A 114 -25.27 -13.89 7.21
N SER A 115 -26.30 -14.55 7.76
CA SER A 115 -26.14 -15.64 8.74
C SER A 115 -25.28 -16.77 8.21
N LEU A 116 -25.41 -17.13 6.93
CA LEU A 116 -24.58 -18.16 6.30
C LEU A 116 -23.12 -17.74 6.22
N ALA A 117 -22.84 -16.47 5.94
CA ALA A 117 -21.48 -15.94 5.97
C ALA A 117 -20.89 -15.96 7.39
N ARG A 118 -21.71 -15.71 8.42
CA ARG A 118 -21.29 -15.83 9.83
C ARG A 118 -21.03 -17.27 10.23
N GLU A 119 -21.82 -18.22 9.75
CA GLU A 119 -21.57 -19.66 9.96
C GLU A 119 -20.24 -20.08 9.34
N ARG A 120 -19.97 -19.66 8.09
CA ARG A 120 -18.68 -19.89 7.42
C ARG A 120 -17.51 -19.28 8.20
N LEU A 121 -17.68 -18.06 8.70
CA LEU A 121 -16.67 -17.39 9.53
C LEU A 121 -16.42 -18.15 10.85
N ALA A 122 -17.49 -18.59 11.52
CA ALA A 122 -17.41 -19.32 12.79
C ALA A 122 -16.77 -20.71 12.63
N ALA A 123 -16.90 -21.32 11.45
CA ALA A 123 -16.27 -22.61 11.13
C ALA A 123 -14.74 -22.51 10.97
N LEU A 124 -14.16 -21.31 10.87
CA LEU A 124 -12.71 -21.13 10.72
C LEU A 124 -11.98 -21.31 12.06
N VAL A 125 -11.44 -22.51 12.24
CA VAL A 125 -10.73 -22.91 13.46
C VAL A 125 -9.36 -22.20 13.55
N PRO A 126 -9.00 -21.64 14.71
CA PRO A 126 -7.64 -21.18 14.96
C PRO A 126 -6.65 -22.34 14.91
N ASP A 127 -5.50 -22.12 14.29
CA ASP A 127 -4.40 -23.06 14.21
C ASP A 127 -3.14 -22.36 14.77
N ALA A 128 -2.60 -22.90 15.85
CA ALA A 128 -1.42 -22.36 16.51
C ALA A 128 -0.13 -22.64 15.71
N ASP A 129 -0.14 -23.68 14.88
CA ASP A 129 0.97 -24.07 14.01
C ASP A 129 0.91 -23.35 12.65
N ALA A 130 -0.20 -22.68 12.35
CA ALA A 130 -0.31 -21.71 11.27
C ALA A 130 0.49 -20.44 11.61
N GLY A 131 1.81 -20.59 11.60
CA GLY A 131 2.75 -19.49 11.68
C GLY A 131 2.53 -18.47 10.54
N PRO A 132 3.17 -17.30 10.62
CA PRO A 132 3.12 -16.31 9.56
C PRO A 132 3.54 -16.92 8.21
N VAL A 133 2.78 -16.63 7.14
CA VAL A 133 3.13 -17.07 5.77
C VAL A 133 4.51 -16.51 5.44
N GLU A 134 5.39 -17.34 4.88
CA GLU A 134 6.54 -16.82 4.16
C GLU A 134 6.05 -15.84 3.09
N ARG A 135 6.60 -14.63 3.06
CA ARG A 135 6.07 -13.61 2.16
C ARG A 135 6.63 -13.85 0.78
N ASP A 136 5.75 -14.05 -0.19
CA ASP A 136 6.15 -14.13 -1.59
C ASP A 136 6.75 -12.80 -2.08
N PHE A 137 7.60 -12.92 -3.11
CA PHE A 137 8.19 -11.79 -3.84
C PHE A 137 9.03 -10.87 -2.97
N VAL A 138 9.77 -11.45 -2.02
CA VAL A 138 10.70 -10.73 -1.15
C VAL A 138 12.11 -10.79 -1.73
N LEU A 139 12.73 -9.63 -1.88
CA LEU A 139 14.14 -9.54 -2.27
C LEU A 139 15.02 -9.45 -1.02
N PRO A 140 16.24 -10.01 -1.04
CA PRO A 140 17.20 -9.90 0.06
C PRO A 140 17.44 -8.44 0.50
N ALA A 141 17.40 -7.50 -0.45
CA ALA A 141 17.65 -6.08 -0.20
C ALA A 141 16.66 -5.40 0.77
N TYR A 142 15.45 -5.96 0.95
CA TYR A 142 14.43 -5.42 1.86
C TYR A 142 13.76 -6.47 2.73
N GLU A 143 14.36 -7.66 2.88
CA GLU A 143 13.76 -8.78 3.60
C GLU A 143 13.27 -8.39 5.01
N GLN A 144 14.11 -7.67 5.76
CA GLN A 144 13.80 -7.17 7.11
C GLN A 144 12.67 -6.13 7.14
N LEU A 145 12.32 -5.54 5.99
CA LEU A 145 11.25 -4.56 5.84
C LEU A 145 10.02 -5.14 5.15
N ALA A 146 10.06 -6.41 4.70
CA ALA A 146 9.01 -7.00 3.88
C ALA A 146 7.61 -6.96 4.52
N SER A 147 7.54 -6.97 5.85
CA SER A 147 6.28 -6.81 6.61
C SER A 147 5.62 -5.44 6.45
N SER A 148 6.39 -4.42 6.08
CA SER A 148 5.95 -3.03 5.93
C SER A 148 5.61 -2.69 4.47
N LEU A 149 5.85 -3.60 3.54
CA LEU A 149 5.57 -3.43 2.12
C LEU A 149 4.22 -4.05 1.75
N PRO A 150 3.33 -3.32 1.06
CA PRO A 150 2.13 -3.91 0.46
C PRO A 150 2.50 -5.03 -0.54
N ARG A 151 1.69 -6.09 -0.63
CA ARG A 151 1.93 -7.20 -1.58
C ARG A 151 2.05 -6.73 -3.04
N PRO A 152 1.19 -5.85 -3.58
CA PRO A 152 1.33 -5.37 -4.95
C PRO A 152 2.69 -4.71 -5.21
N VAL A 153 3.18 -3.93 -4.25
CA VAL A 153 4.50 -3.29 -4.32
C VAL A 153 5.61 -4.35 -4.31
N ARG A 154 5.51 -5.40 -3.48
CA ARG A 154 6.50 -6.49 -3.48
C ARG A 154 6.57 -7.20 -4.83
N ILE A 155 5.41 -7.49 -5.44
CA ILE A 155 5.33 -8.11 -6.78
C ILE A 155 6.02 -7.20 -7.80
N ASP A 156 5.67 -5.91 -7.82
CA ASP A 156 6.26 -4.94 -8.75
C ASP A 156 7.78 -4.83 -8.58
N LEU A 157 8.26 -4.70 -7.34
CA LEU A 157 9.68 -4.61 -7.03
C LEU A 157 10.43 -5.87 -7.41
N HIS A 158 9.90 -7.05 -7.07
CA HIS A 158 10.49 -8.33 -7.43
C HIS A 158 10.59 -8.45 -8.94
N ARG A 159 9.53 -8.14 -9.68
CA ARG A 159 9.51 -8.13 -11.15
C ARG A 159 10.57 -7.17 -11.71
N LEU A 160 10.59 -5.91 -11.27
CA LEU A 160 11.54 -4.90 -11.78
C LEU A 160 13.00 -5.27 -11.52
N CYS A 161 13.30 -5.87 -10.35
CA CYS A 161 14.65 -6.30 -10.03
C CYS A 161 15.06 -7.57 -10.77
N THR A 162 14.16 -8.53 -10.93
CA THR A 162 14.45 -9.77 -11.67
C THR A 162 14.55 -9.55 -13.19
N GLU A 163 13.82 -8.57 -13.73
CA GLU A 163 13.98 -8.08 -15.10
C GLU A 163 15.19 -7.12 -15.28
N GLU A 164 16.00 -6.90 -14.25
CA GLU A 164 17.13 -5.95 -14.24
C GLU A 164 16.77 -4.51 -14.66
N ARG A 165 15.51 -4.10 -14.47
CA ARG A 165 15.04 -2.74 -14.75
C ARG A 165 15.27 -1.78 -13.60
N ALA A 166 15.45 -2.31 -12.38
CA ALA A 166 15.63 -1.52 -11.18
C ALA A 166 16.61 -2.15 -10.19
N HIS A 167 17.19 -1.31 -9.34
CA HIS A 167 17.91 -1.72 -8.14
C HIS A 167 17.23 -1.10 -6.92
N VAL A 168 17.03 -1.92 -5.88
CA VAL A 168 16.41 -1.52 -4.61
C VAL A 168 17.46 -1.61 -3.50
N THR A 169 17.50 -0.59 -2.65
CA THR A 169 18.31 -0.58 -1.43
C THR A 169 17.48 -0.11 -0.25
N ALA A 170 17.52 -0.85 0.85
CA ALA A 170 16.97 -0.41 2.13
C ALA A 170 17.94 0.54 2.84
N ILE A 171 17.41 1.66 3.32
CA ILE A 171 18.19 2.74 3.95
C ILE A 171 17.59 3.06 5.32
N PRO A 172 18.34 2.96 6.42
CA PRO A 172 17.89 3.49 7.70
C PRO A 172 17.83 5.02 7.63
N LEU A 173 16.75 5.60 8.15
CA LEU A 173 16.54 7.04 8.21
C LEU A 173 16.57 7.52 9.67
N PRO A 174 17.69 8.11 10.12
CA PRO A 174 17.73 8.82 11.38
C PRO A 174 16.69 9.95 11.40
N SER A 175 16.15 10.25 12.60
CA SER A 175 15.24 11.37 12.78
C SER A 175 16.01 12.70 12.77
N GLU A 176 16.42 13.13 11.59
CA GLU A 176 17.17 14.36 11.34
C GLU A 176 16.35 15.40 10.57
N GLU A 177 16.71 16.66 10.72
CA GLU A 177 16.12 17.79 9.98
C GLU A 177 17.12 18.25 8.89
N PRO A 178 16.64 18.65 7.69
CA PRO A 178 17.51 19.14 6.64
C PRO A 178 18.14 20.49 7.04
N ARG A 179 19.37 20.74 6.60
CA ARG A 179 20.08 22.01 6.79
C ARG A 179 19.67 23.04 5.74
N SER A 180 19.21 22.58 4.58
CA SER A 180 18.71 23.45 3.52
C SER A 180 17.52 24.32 3.98
N VAL A 181 17.66 25.64 3.80
CA VAL A 181 16.60 26.62 4.08
C VAL A 181 15.37 26.34 3.22
N THR A 182 15.56 26.05 1.93
CA THR A 182 14.46 25.72 1.00
C THR A 182 13.71 24.47 1.45
N ALA A 183 14.44 23.43 1.88
CA ALA A 183 13.82 22.21 2.40
C ALA A 183 13.01 22.49 3.68
N THR A 184 13.59 23.23 4.61
CA THR A 184 12.94 23.61 5.87
C THR A 184 11.66 24.41 5.65
N GLU A 185 11.70 25.41 4.76
CA GLU A 185 10.52 26.21 4.42
C GLU A 185 9.45 25.39 3.68
N HIS A 186 9.85 24.47 2.80
CA HIS A 186 8.92 23.53 2.15
C HIS A 186 8.17 22.68 3.19
N LEU A 187 8.87 22.15 4.18
CA LEU A 187 8.27 21.35 5.26
C LEU A 187 7.25 22.15 6.08
N LYS A 188 7.63 23.37 6.52
CA LYS A 188 6.77 24.26 7.32
C LYS A 188 5.48 24.63 6.60
N ARG A 189 5.54 24.89 5.29
CA ARG A 189 4.36 25.27 4.49
C ARG A 189 3.39 24.12 4.28
N ARG A 190 3.87 22.87 4.29
CA ARG A 190 3.07 21.70 3.93
C ARG A 190 2.47 20.97 5.12
N TRP A 191 3.16 20.98 6.26
CA TRP A 191 2.74 20.20 7.42
C TRP A 191 2.97 20.95 8.73
N ILE A 192 2.06 20.74 9.67
CA ILE A 192 2.21 21.18 11.06
C ILE A 192 3.38 20.45 11.75
N GLY A 193 3.93 21.05 12.80
CA GLY A 193 5.15 20.59 13.47
C GLY A 193 5.12 19.13 13.95
N HIS A 194 3.97 18.66 14.45
CA HIS A 194 3.80 17.30 14.99
C HIS A 194 3.29 16.27 13.95
N SER A 195 3.23 16.64 12.67
CA SER A 195 2.78 15.71 11.62
C SER A 195 3.80 14.59 11.43
N PRO A 196 3.39 13.31 11.47
CA PRO A 196 4.27 12.19 11.12
C PRO A 196 4.82 12.28 9.69
N LEU A 197 4.06 12.87 8.76
CA LEU A 197 4.51 13.09 7.38
C LEU A 197 5.61 14.15 7.32
N ARG A 198 5.57 15.16 8.20
CA ARG A 198 6.64 16.16 8.32
C ARG A 198 7.94 15.50 8.74
N GLY A 199 7.90 14.68 9.80
CA GLY A 199 9.09 13.97 10.30
C GLY A 199 9.68 13.01 9.26
N ALA A 200 8.82 12.25 8.56
CA ALA A 200 9.25 11.35 7.48
C ALA A 200 9.91 12.11 6.31
N ALA A 201 9.31 13.22 5.86
CA ALA A 201 9.87 14.04 4.80
C ALA A 201 11.17 14.74 5.23
N ALA A 202 11.26 15.21 6.48
CA ALA A 202 12.46 15.83 7.03
C ALA A 202 13.64 14.86 7.03
N ALA A 203 13.44 13.64 7.56
CA ALA A 203 14.47 12.61 7.60
C ALA A 203 14.96 12.22 6.19
N ALA A 204 14.03 12.09 5.23
CA ALA A 204 14.39 11.79 3.84
C ALA A 204 15.19 12.92 3.18
N LEU A 205 14.78 14.18 3.37
CA LEU A 205 15.50 15.34 2.83
C LEU A 205 16.88 15.51 3.47
N ALA A 206 17.00 15.31 4.78
CA ALA A 206 18.28 15.31 5.50
C ALA A 206 19.21 14.22 4.97
N HIS A 207 18.69 13.01 4.73
CA HIS A 207 19.47 11.92 4.14
C HIS A 207 19.98 12.25 2.74
N LEU A 208 19.13 12.78 1.85
CA LEU A 208 19.55 13.19 0.51
C LEU A 208 20.62 14.29 0.56
N GLU A 209 20.48 15.26 1.47
CA GLU A 209 21.47 16.32 1.68
C GLU A 209 22.81 15.76 2.18
N ASN A 210 22.78 14.86 3.16
CA ASN A 210 23.97 14.25 3.75
C ASN A 210 24.70 13.31 2.78
N THR A 211 23.99 12.75 1.80
CA THR A 211 24.57 11.93 0.72
C THR A 211 24.96 12.73 -0.53
N GLY A 212 24.87 14.07 -0.47
CA GLY A 212 25.28 14.96 -1.55
C GLY A 212 24.34 14.97 -2.76
N ARG A 213 23.12 14.44 -2.63
CA ARG A 213 22.12 14.46 -3.71
C ARG A 213 21.49 15.86 -3.83
N PRO A 214 21.34 16.40 -5.04
CA PRO A 214 20.85 17.76 -5.25
C PRO A 214 19.35 17.86 -4.92
N LEU A 215 19.00 18.59 -3.86
CA LEU A 215 17.61 18.76 -3.42
C LEU A 215 16.75 19.60 -4.38
N GLY A 216 17.37 20.46 -5.21
CA GLY A 216 16.66 21.34 -6.14
C GLY A 216 15.90 20.59 -7.25
N ARG A 217 16.18 19.30 -7.43
CA ARG A 217 15.56 18.41 -8.43
C ARG A 217 14.80 17.27 -7.75
N THR A 218 14.19 17.57 -6.60
CA THR A 218 13.45 16.61 -5.79
C THR A 218 11.98 16.98 -5.74
N ILE A 219 11.12 16.01 -6.04
CA ILE A 219 9.70 16.08 -5.69
C ILE A 219 9.52 15.44 -4.32
N VAL A 220 8.87 16.14 -3.40
CA VAL A 220 8.47 15.59 -2.12
C VAL A 220 6.98 15.35 -2.17
N HIS A 221 6.52 14.11 -2.05
CA HIS A 221 5.13 13.70 -1.93
C HIS A 221 4.19 14.51 -2.85
N GLY A 222 4.48 14.46 -4.16
CA GLY A 222 3.69 15.11 -5.21
C GLY A 222 3.87 16.62 -5.39
N LYS A 223 4.80 17.28 -4.68
CA LYS A 223 5.11 18.71 -4.88
C LYS A 223 6.62 18.92 -5.08
N PRO A 224 7.05 19.70 -6.09
CA PRO A 224 8.46 19.99 -6.30
C PRO A 224 9.00 20.78 -5.09
N LEU A 225 10.22 20.47 -4.68
CA LEU A 225 10.88 21.16 -3.57
C LEU A 225 11.22 22.60 -3.94
N ALA A 226 11.81 22.79 -5.13
CA ALA A 226 12.08 24.09 -5.73
C ALA A 226 11.02 24.41 -6.81
N PRO A 227 10.43 25.62 -6.80
CA PRO A 227 9.49 26.02 -7.84
C PRO A 227 10.22 26.22 -9.18
N GLY A 228 9.51 25.98 -10.29
CA GLY A 228 10.00 26.25 -11.64
C GLY A 228 10.79 25.11 -12.30
N THR A 229 10.99 23.98 -11.61
CA THR A 229 11.62 22.79 -12.19
C THR A 229 10.59 21.95 -12.93
N SER A 230 10.83 21.66 -14.21
CA SER A 230 9.95 20.78 -15.00
C SER A 230 10.04 19.33 -14.53
N ASP A 231 9.02 18.51 -14.80
CA ASP A 231 8.99 17.10 -14.39
C ASP A 231 10.20 16.31 -14.96
N SER A 232 10.62 16.59 -16.19
CA SER A 232 11.80 15.97 -16.83
C SER A 232 13.14 16.38 -16.21
N GLU A 233 13.16 17.47 -15.44
CA GLU A 233 14.35 17.92 -14.73
C GLU A 233 14.41 17.36 -13.31
N GLN A 234 13.43 16.59 -12.87
CA GLN A 234 13.46 15.96 -11.56
C GLN A 234 14.39 14.75 -11.57
N SER A 235 15.03 14.49 -10.44
CA SER A 235 16.01 13.40 -10.28
C SER A 235 15.59 12.38 -9.23
N CYS A 236 14.72 12.79 -8.29
CA CYS A 236 14.28 11.96 -7.19
C CYS A 236 12.85 12.33 -6.80
N PHE A 237 11.98 11.31 -6.70
CA PHE A 237 10.65 11.44 -6.10
C PHE A 237 10.67 10.82 -4.70
N ILE A 238 10.47 11.62 -3.67
CA ILE A 238 10.24 11.14 -2.30
C ILE A 238 8.76 10.85 -2.16
N ASP A 239 8.38 9.59 -1.96
CA ASP A 239 7.02 9.23 -1.58
C ASP A 239 6.93 8.82 -0.11
N LEU A 240 5.74 9.01 0.45
CA LEU A 240 5.43 8.72 1.84
C LEU A 240 4.27 7.73 1.87
N ARG A 241 4.56 6.49 2.25
CA ARG A 241 3.58 5.39 2.41
C ARG A 241 2.95 4.92 1.10
N TRP A 242 3.73 4.83 0.03
CA TRP A 242 3.34 4.28 -1.27
C TRP A 242 2.15 5.01 -1.93
N HIS A 243 1.90 6.26 -1.53
CA HIS A 243 0.70 7.00 -1.93
C HIS A 243 0.64 7.25 -3.44
N TYR A 244 1.79 7.42 -4.08
CA TYR A 244 1.93 7.70 -5.49
C TYR A 244 2.56 6.54 -6.27
N TRP A 245 2.67 5.34 -5.68
CA TRP A 245 3.35 4.19 -6.30
C TRP A 245 2.82 3.84 -7.71
N SER A 246 1.53 4.01 -7.97
CA SER A 246 0.93 3.81 -9.29
C SER A 246 1.53 4.71 -10.40
N ARG A 247 2.19 5.81 -10.02
CA ARG A 247 2.88 6.73 -10.93
C ARG A 247 4.36 6.41 -11.11
N MET A 248 4.91 5.42 -10.39
CA MET A 248 6.35 5.15 -10.37
C MET A 248 6.92 4.88 -11.76
N GLN A 249 6.21 4.12 -12.61
CA GLN A 249 6.67 3.80 -13.96
C GLN A 249 7.01 5.05 -14.78
N ARG A 250 6.18 6.10 -14.69
CA ARG A 250 6.42 7.39 -15.37
C ARG A 250 7.76 8.01 -14.96
N TYR A 251 8.09 7.98 -13.67
CA TYR A 251 9.34 8.54 -13.16
C TYR A 251 10.54 7.68 -13.57
N PHE A 252 10.36 6.37 -13.70
CA PHE A 252 11.41 5.45 -14.12
C PHE A 252 11.74 5.59 -15.61
N ASP A 253 10.73 5.82 -16.45
CA ASP A 253 10.92 6.08 -17.87
C ASP A 253 11.76 7.35 -18.11
N ASP A 254 11.65 8.33 -17.20
CA ASP A 254 12.48 9.56 -17.18
C ASP A 254 13.83 9.38 -16.45
N GLY A 255 14.18 8.16 -16.04
CA GLY A 255 15.45 7.84 -15.35
C GLY A 255 15.55 8.32 -13.90
N GLN A 256 14.43 8.66 -13.27
CA GLN A 256 14.39 9.24 -11.94
C GLN A 256 14.35 8.17 -10.85
N SER A 257 14.99 8.46 -9.71
CA SER A 257 14.95 7.57 -8.55
C SER A 257 13.65 7.73 -7.76
N TRP A 258 13.15 6.64 -7.18
CA TRP A 258 12.07 6.65 -6.21
C TRP A 258 12.61 6.44 -4.81
N PHE A 259 12.23 7.30 -3.87
CA PHE A 259 12.64 7.24 -2.47
C PHE A 259 11.41 7.09 -1.59
N GLU A 260 11.06 5.86 -1.27
CA GLU A 260 9.87 5.57 -0.48
C GLU A 260 10.20 5.59 1.01
N VAL A 261 9.52 6.43 1.79
CA VAL A 261 9.66 6.46 3.25
C VAL A 261 8.58 5.60 3.91
N LEU A 262 9.01 4.51 4.54
CA LEU A 262 8.14 3.60 5.25
C LEU A 262 7.67 4.22 6.58
N PRO A 263 6.45 3.90 7.05
CA PRO A 263 5.97 4.38 8.34
C PRO A 263 6.85 3.84 9.47
N ALA A 264 7.26 4.72 10.39
CA ALA A 264 7.89 4.29 11.64
C ALA A 264 6.93 3.39 12.43
N THR A 265 7.49 2.37 13.09
CA THR A 265 6.74 1.55 14.04
C THR A 265 7.38 1.69 15.42
N PRO A 266 6.67 1.38 16.52
CA PRO A 266 7.26 1.40 17.86
C PRO A 266 8.50 0.52 18.02
N ARG A 267 8.70 -0.45 17.12
CA ARG A 267 9.79 -1.41 17.14
C ARG A 267 10.87 -1.14 16.09
N GLN A 268 10.66 -0.21 15.17
CA GLN A 268 11.58 0.02 14.05
C GLN A 268 11.63 1.50 13.69
N PRO A 269 12.84 2.12 13.67
CA PRO A 269 13.00 3.51 13.25
C PRO A 269 12.60 3.67 11.78
N LEU A 270 12.49 4.92 11.32
CA LEU A 270 12.20 5.21 9.92
C LEU A 270 13.22 4.48 9.02
N HIS A 271 12.70 3.87 7.96
CA HIS A 271 13.49 3.32 6.87
C HIS A 271 12.93 3.87 5.57
N ALA A 272 13.78 3.89 4.56
CA ALA A 272 13.36 4.11 3.19
C ALA A 272 13.81 2.98 2.28
N LEU A 273 13.09 2.83 1.17
CA LEU A 273 13.54 2.10 0.00
C LEU A 273 13.95 3.10 -1.06
N LEU A 274 15.23 3.11 -1.41
CA LEU A 274 15.72 3.79 -2.60
C LEU A 274 15.66 2.81 -3.76
N ILE A 275 14.84 3.14 -4.75
CA ILE A 275 14.62 2.35 -5.95
C ILE A 275 15.16 3.19 -7.12
N THR A 276 16.18 2.66 -7.77
CA THR A 276 16.88 3.34 -8.86
C THR A 276 16.64 2.59 -10.16
N PRO A 277 16.22 3.25 -11.25
CA PRO A 277 16.16 2.61 -12.54
C PRO A 277 17.57 2.19 -12.95
N ARG A 278 17.72 0.96 -13.44
CA ARG A 278 18.95 0.56 -14.12
C ARG A 278 18.88 1.20 -15.49
N SER A 279 19.87 2.02 -15.83
CA SER A 279 19.94 2.68 -17.13
C SER A 279 19.83 1.63 -18.23
N GLY A 280 18.67 1.55 -18.88
CA GLY A 280 18.54 0.82 -20.12
C GLY A 280 19.40 1.52 -21.16
N ARG A 281 20.38 0.81 -21.74
CA ARG A 281 20.69 1.08 -23.14
C ARG A 281 19.36 0.92 -23.89
N GLY A 282 19.00 1.95 -24.66
CA GLY A 282 17.74 2.00 -25.42
C GLY A 282 17.55 0.87 -26.41
#